data_AF-A0A954MH72-F1
#
_entry.id   AF-A0A954MH72-F1
#
_cell.length_a   1.000
_cell.length_b   1.000
_cell.length_c   1.000
_cell.angle_alpha   90.00
_cell.angle_beta   90.00
_cell.angle_gamma   90.00
#
_symmetry.space_group_name_H-M   'P 1'
#
loop_
_entity.id
_entity.type
_entity.pdbx_description
1 polymer ?
#
loop_
_entity_poly.entity_id
_entity_poly.type
_entity_poly.pdbx_seq_one_letter_code
_entity_poly.pdbx_strand_id
1 'polypeptide(L)'
;MRHPDQLRVRNAFFVRWLATVFSGVICLLNAAGCATTPYTFGASNRYIESPQLAEITGPQFERGNPNVVLDSVGWVIGIPSKILLLDHRVDNHRVDRATEAEVAAYLEQNQLRTVKVRVNQYHPGDDWKRLVANKSVGAGWRYTLGALSVVGETLLPGR
;
A
#
# COMPACT_ATOMS: atom_id res chain seq x y z
N MET A 1 -28.08 -9.25 54.75
CA MET A 1 -28.76 -8.82 53.51
C MET A 1 -28.07 -7.57 52.98
N ARG A 2 -27.43 -7.64 51.82
CA ARG A 2 -26.72 -6.49 51.21
C ARG A 2 -27.70 -5.80 50.26
N HIS A 3 -28.04 -4.53 50.53
CA HIS A 3 -29.05 -3.77 49.79
C HIS A 3 -28.73 -3.74 48.28
N PRO A 4 -29.69 -4.03 47.37
CA PRO A 4 -29.46 -4.10 45.93
C PRO A 4 -28.94 -2.79 45.31
N ASP A 5 -29.17 -1.66 45.97
CA ASP A 5 -28.72 -0.33 45.53
C ASP A 5 -27.19 -0.16 45.58
N GLN A 6 -26.53 -0.82 46.53
CA GLN A 6 -25.07 -0.72 46.71
C GLN A 6 -24.29 -1.40 45.58
N LEU A 7 -24.85 -2.46 44.98
CA LEU A 7 -24.25 -3.14 43.83
C LEU A 7 -24.40 -2.33 42.54
N ARG A 8 -25.53 -1.64 42.37
CA ARG A 8 -25.80 -0.80 41.19
C ARG A 8 -24.88 0.42 41.15
N VAL A 9 -24.67 1.09 42.28
CA VAL A 9 -23.77 2.25 42.40
C VAL A 9 -22.32 1.83 42.10
N ARG A 10 -21.86 0.71 42.67
CA ARG A 10 -20.49 0.22 42.47
C ARG A 10 -20.20 -0.18 41.01
N ASN A 11 -21.18 -0.79 40.33
CA ASN A 11 -21.07 -1.11 38.91
C ASN A 11 -21.05 0.15 38.03
N ALA A 12 -21.84 1.17 38.37
CA ALA A 12 -21.83 2.45 37.64
C ALA A 12 -20.48 3.20 37.77
N PHE A 13 -19.85 3.15 38.95
CA PHE A 13 -18.51 3.70 39.16
C PHE A 13 -17.44 2.91 38.38
N PHE A 14 -17.51 1.58 38.37
CA PHE A 14 -16.57 0.73 37.64
C PHE A 14 -16.66 0.93 36.12
N VAL A 15 -17.88 1.02 35.58
CA VAL A 15 -18.10 1.27 34.14
C VAL A 15 -17.62 2.66 33.73
N ARG A 16 -17.88 3.69 34.55
CA ARG A 16 -17.35 5.05 34.31
C ARG A 16 -15.83 5.09 34.35
N TRP A 17 -15.21 4.40 35.32
CA TRP A 17 -13.76 4.34 35.44
C TRP A 17 -13.11 3.65 34.23
N LEU A 18 -13.67 2.51 33.78
CA LEU A 18 -13.23 1.83 32.57
C LEU A 18 -13.36 2.70 31.32
N ALA A 19 -14.48 3.43 31.17
CA ALA A 19 -14.68 4.33 30.04
C ALA A 19 -13.64 5.47 30.02
N THR A 20 -13.33 6.06 31.18
CA THR A 20 -12.30 7.12 31.28
C THR A 20 -10.91 6.59 30.96
N VAL A 21 -10.54 5.40 31.45
CA VAL A 21 -9.25 4.77 31.13
C VAL A 21 -9.16 4.46 29.64
N PHE A 22 -10.23 3.91 29.05
CA PHE A 22 -10.28 3.59 27.63
C PHE A 22 -10.16 4.83 26.74
N SER A 23 -10.89 5.91 27.06
CA SER A 23 -10.71 7.21 26.38
C SER A 23 -9.31 7.78 26.56
N GLY A 24 -8.70 7.66 27.75
CA GLY A 24 -7.33 8.10 27.99
C GLY A 24 -6.31 7.35 27.14
N VAL A 25 -6.45 6.03 27.02
CA VAL A 25 -5.61 5.18 26.16
C VAL A 25 -5.79 5.54 24.68
N ILE A 26 -7.02 5.76 24.21
CA ILE A 26 -7.28 6.19 22.83
C ILE A 26 -6.62 7.53 22.54
N CYS A 27 -6.73 8.52 23.43
CA CYS A 27 -6.07 9.82 23.27
C CYS A 27 -4.54 9.69 23.21
N LEU A 28 -3.94 8.87 24.07
CA LEU A 28 -2.50 8.61 24.07
C LEU A 28 -2.02 7.94 22.78
N LEU A 29 -2.79 6.99 22.24
CA LEU A 29 -2.46 6.31 20.98
C LEU A 29 -2.52 7.25 19.77
N ASN A 30 -3.43 8.24 19.77
CA ASN A 30 -3.51 9.25 18.70
C ASN A 30 -2.39 10.31 18.79
N ALA A 31 -1.87 10.58 19.98
CA ALA A 31 -0.82 11.58 20.19
C ALA A 31 0.61 11.07 19.86
N ALA A 32 0.82 9.75 19.82
CA ALA A 32 2.14 9.15 19.57
C ALA A 32 2.57 9.13 18.08
N GLY A 33 1.74 9.63 17.16
CA GLY A 33 1.87 9.40 15.72
C GLY A 33 2.52 10.52 14.88
N CYS A 34 3.01 11.61 15.45
CA CYS A 34 3.61 12.68 14.63
C CYS A 34 5.00 12.27 14.13
N ALA A 35 5.06 11.77 12.90
CA ALA A 35 6.31 11.63 12.17
C ALA A 35 6.85 13.02 11.80
N THR A 36 7.80 13.53 12.57
CA THR A 36 8.37 14.90 12.43
C THR A 36 9.66 14.94 11.59
N THR A 37 10.14 13.81 11.08
CA THR A 37 11.40 13.80 10.32
C THR A 37 11.17 14.32 8.89
N PRO A 38 11.89 15.35 8.44
CA PRO A 38 11.80 15.82 7.06
C PRO A 38 12.20 14.70 6.10
N TYR A 39 11.50 14.64 4.96
CA TYR A 39 11.83 13.70 3.90
C TYR A 39 13.22 13.99 3.35
N THR A 40 14.03 12.94 3.19
CA THR A 40 15.36 13.02 2.59
C THR A 40 15.42 12.07 1.41
N PHE A 41 15.90 12.56 0.26
CA PHE A 41 16.17 11.73 -0.89
C PHE A 41 17.30 10.72 -0.61
N GLY A 42 17.22 9.58 -1.30
CA GLY A 42 18.21 8.51 -1.22
C GLY A 42 17.75 7.38 -0.30
N ALA A 43 17.44 6.23 -0.91
CA ALA A 43 17.12 5.02 -0.20
C ALA A 43 18.26 4.00 -0.21
N SER A 44 19.40 4.26 -0.87
CA SER A 44 20.48 3.27 -1.07
C SER A 44 20.94 2.54 0.19
N ASN A 45 20.95 3.21 1.35
CA ASN A 45 21.36 2.58 2.61
C ASN A 45 20.24 1.77 3.31
N ARG A 46 18.99 1.89 2.85
CA ARG A 46 17.81 1.19 3.41
C ARG A 46 17.19 0.21 2.43
N TYR A 47 17.40 0.42 1.13
CA TYR A 47 16.85 -0.35 0.05
C TYR A 47 17.79 -1.51 -0.27
N ILE A 48 17.39 -2.72 0.12
CA ILE A 48 18.13 -3.94 -0.18
C ILE A 48 17.75 -4.37 -1.60
N GLU A 49 18.68 -4.20 -2.53
CA GLU A 49 18.53 -4.67 -3.90
C GLU A 49 18.76 -6.18 -3.97
N SER A 50 17.89 -6.87 -4.72
CA SER A 50 18.11 -8.28 -5.06
C SER A 50 18.82 -8.36 -6.42
N PRO A 51 20.03 -8.94 -6.50
CA PRO A 51 20.76 -9.05 -7.77
C PRO A 51 19.94 -9.75 -8.86
N GLN A 52 19.26 -10.84 -8.49
CA GLN A 52 18.41 -11.61 -9.41
C GLN A 52 17.21 -10.80 -9.90
N LEU A 53 16.67 -9.90 -9.07
CA LEU A 53 15.60 -9.01 -9.48
C LEU A 53 16.13 -7.90 -10.40
N ALA A 54 17.32 -7.37 -10.14
CA ALA A 54 17.95 -6.36 -10.99
C ALA A 54 18.18 -6.89 -12.41
N GLU A 55 18.67 -8.13 -12.54
CA GLU A 55 18.90 -8.79 -13.83
C GLU A 55 17.64 -8.89 -14.71
N ILE A 56 16.48 -9.17 -14.10
CA ILE A 56 15.23 -9.36 -14.84
C ILE A 56 14.38 -8.09 -14.95
N THR A 57 14.80 -6.97 -14.35
CA THR A 57 13.97 -5.76 -14.29
C THR A 57 13.80 -5.12 -15.67
N GLY A 58 14.72 -5.34 -16.62
CA GLY A 58 14.62 -4.81 -17.97
C GLY A 58 14.48 -3.28 -17.99
N PRO A 59 13.76 -2.67 -18.94
CA PRO A 59 13.51 -1.22 -18.91
C PRO A 59 12.68 -0.85 -17.68
N GLN A 60 13.10 0.13 -16.89
CA GLN A 60 12.44 0.45 -15.62
C GLN A 60 10.98 0.91 -15.80
N PHE A 61 10.70 1.58 -16.92
CA PHE A 61 9.37 2.03 -17.30
C PHE A 61 8.87 1.25 -18.51
N GLU A 62 7.66 0.70 -18.39
CA GLU A 62 6.94 0.07 -19.50
C GLU A 62 5.54 0.64 -19.60
N ARG A 63 5.14 0.99 -20.82
CA ARG A 63 3.78 1.44 -21.14
C ARG A 63 3.11 0.35 -21.97
N GLY A 64 1.99 -0.15 -21.46
CA GLY A 64 1.13 -1.11 -22.16
C GLY A 64 0.20 -0.44 -23.15
N ASN A 65 -0.55 -1.28 -23.87
CA ASN A 65 -1.58 -0.83 -24.79
C ASN A 65 -2.93 -0.63 -24.09
N PRO A 66 -3.75 0.33 -24.55
CA PRO A 66 -5.12 0.49 -24.06
C PRO A 66 -5.93 -0.79 -24.33
N ASN A 67 -6.70 -1.23 -23.35
CA ASN A 67 -7.56 -2.39 -23.45
C ASN A 67 -8.90 -2.08 -22.81
N VAL A 68 -9.91 -1.80 -23.64
CA VAL A 68 -11.23 -1.33 -23.19
C VAL A 68 -11.87 -2.25 -22.15
N VAL A 69 -11.71 -3.57 -22.27
CA VAL A 69 -12.32 -4.53 -21.34
C VAL A 69 -11.63 -4.45 -19.97
N LEU A 70 -10.30 -4.57 -19.95
CA LEU A 70 -9.53 -4.55 -18.70
C LEU A 70 -9.61 -3.17 -18.03
N ASP A 71 -9.52 -2.10 -18.81
CA ASP A 71 -9.54 -0.73 -18.31
C ASP A 71 -10.93 -0.37 -17.75
N SER A 72 -12.02 -0.88 -18.34
CA SER A 72 -13.37 -0.69 -17.80
C SER A 72 -13.57 -1.42 -16.46
N VAL A 73 -13.06 -2.65 -16.36
CA VAL A 73 -13.13 -3.44 -15.11
C VAL A 73 -12.29 -2.74 -14.02
N GLY A 74 -11.08 -2.31 -14.33
CA GLY A 74 -10.21 -1.56 -13.41
C GLY A 74 -10.86 -0.26 -12.94
N TRP A 75 -11.52 0.48 -13.84
CA TRP A 75 -12.23 1.71 -13.49
C TRP A 75 -13.34 1.48 -12.45
N VAL A 76 -14.14 0.43 -12.62
CA VAL A 76 -15.21 0.06 -11.67
C VAL A 76 -14.63 -0.35 -10.33
N ILE A 77 -13.57 -1.17 -10.34
CA ILE A 77 -12.88 -1.61 -9.12
C ILE A 77 -12.29 -0.42 -8.35
N GLY A 78 -11.86 0.64 -9.05
CA GLY A 78 -11.31 1.86 -8.43
C GLY A 78 -12.35 2.88 -7.93
N ILE A 79 -13.66 2.66 -8.12
CA ILE A 79 -14.71 3.58 -7.62
C ILE A 79 -14.63 3.79 -6.09
N PRO A 80 -14.44 2.75 -5.26
CA PRO A 80 -14.32 2.94 -3.81
C PRO A 80 -13.16 3.86 -3.43
N SER A 81 -12.00 3.74 -4.10
CA SER A 81 -10.84 4.60 -3.87
C SER A 81 -11.14 6.06 -4.20
N LYS A 82 -11.82 6.32 -5.32
CA LYS A 82 -12.25 7.66 -5.75
C LYS A 82 -13.19 8.30 -4.73
N ILE A 83 -14.11 7.53 -4.16
CA ILE A 83 -15.04 8.01 -3.12
C ILE A 83 -14.28 8.28 -1.81
N LEU A 84 -13.41 7.36 -1.40
CA LEU A 84 -12.67 7.47 -0.14
C LEU A 84 -11.70 8.65 -0.14
N LEU A 85 -10.98 8.88 -1.25
CA LEU A 85 -10.03 9.97 -1.40
C LEU A 85 -10.67 11.28 -1.89
N LEU A 86 -11.97 11.24 -2.23
CA LEU A 86 -12.72 12.36 -2.80
C LEU A 86 -12.05 12.96 -4.05
N ASP A 87 -11.28 12.15 -4.79
CA ASP A 87 -10.57 12.56 -6.00
C ASP A 87 -10.90 11.59 -7.14
N HIS A 88 -11.57 12.13 -8.16
CA HIS A 88 -11.98 11.39 -9.35
C HIS A 88 -10.80 10.98 -10.26
N ARG A 89 -9.62 11.59 -10.06
CA ARG A 89 -8.41 11.31 -10.85
C ARG A 89 -7.67 10.05 -10.37
N VAL A 90 -8.02 9.54 -9.19
CA VAL A 90 -7.47 8.30 -8.63
C VAL A 90 -7.84 7.11 -9.51
N ASP A 91 -6.89 6.21 -9.74
CA ASP A 91 -7.05 5.02 -10.60
C ASP A 91 -7.61 5.40 -11.98
N ASN A 92 -7.00 6.42 -12.59
CA ASN A 92 -7.31 6.86 -13.95
C ASN A 92 -6.26 6.33 -14.94
N HIS A 93 -6.72 5.60 -15.94
CA HIS A 93 -5.92 5.01 -17.02
C HIS A 93 -5.27 6.05 -17.95
N ARG A 94 -5.76 7.30 -17.91
CA ARG A 94 -5.18 8.40 -18.69
C ARG A 94 -4.03 9.06 -17.93
N VAL A 95 -2.85 8.42 -18.00
CA VAL A 95 -1.60 8.95 -17.43
C VAL A 95 -0.84 9.77 -18.47
N ASP A 96 -0.49 11.00 -18.11
CA ASP A 96 0.27 11.90 -18.97
C ASP A 96 1.78 11.60 -18.92
N ARG A 97 2.50 11.97 -19.99
CA ARG A 97 3.96 11.84 -20.06
C ARG A 97 4.69 12.70 -19.02
N ALA A 98 4.13 13.85 -18.64
CA ALA A 98 4.69 14.65 -17.56
C ALA A 98 4.67 13.86 -16.24
N THR A 99 3.58 13.16 -15.94
CA THR A 99 3.49 12.31 -14.74
C THR A 99 4.51 11.18 -14.77
N GLU A 100 4.70 10.52 -15.91
CA GLU A 100 5.76 9.50 -16.06
C GLU A 100 7.16 10.08 -15.80
N ALA A 101 7.44 11.28 -16.30
CA ALA A 101 8.71 11.96 -16.09
C ALA A 101 8.95 12.31 -14.62
N GLU A 102 7.93 12.79 -13.91
CA GLU A 102 8.02 13.06 -12.46
C GLU A 102 8.27 11.79 -11.65
N VAL A 103 7.61 10.68 -11.99
CA VAL A 103 7.87 9.38 -11.33
C VAL A 103 9.29 8.90 -11.64
N ALA A 104 9.77 9.09 -12.86
CA ALA A 104 11.14 8.72 -13.24
C ALA A 104 12.17 9.53 -12.44
N ALA A 105 11.98 10.85 -12.35
CA ALA A 105 12.82 11.73 -11.55
C ALA A 105 12.79 11.34 -10.06
N TYR A 106 11.63 10.97 -9.53
CA TYR A 106 11.51 10.49 -8.15
C TYR A 106 12.30 9.20 -7.91
N LEU A 107 12.18 8.21 -8.82
CA LEU A 107 12.91 6.95 -8.69
C LEU A 107 14.43 7.15 -8.76
N GLU A 108 14.90 8.03 -9.63
CA GLU A 108 16.31 8.37 -9.76
C GLU A 108 16.83 9.05 -8.49
N GLN A 109 16.15 10.09 -8.02
CA GLN A 109 16.53 10.83 -6.80
C GLN A 109 16.56 9.92 -5.56
N ASN A 110 15.73 8.87 -5.53
CA ASN A 110 15.68 7.90 -4.43
C ASN A 110 16.53 6.65 -4.64
N GLN A 111 17.23 6.54 -5.77
CA GLN A 111 18.11 5.42 -6.11
C GLN A 111 17.36 4.06 -6.13
N LEU A 112 16.10 4.07 -6.57
CA LEU A 112 15.19 2.91 -6.54
C LEU A 112 15.31 2.06 -7.81
N ARG A 113 16.50 1.51 -8.08
CA ARG A 113 16.84 0.94 -9.40
C ARG A 113 16.09 -0.33 -9.78
N THR A 114 15.66 -1.14 -8.81
CA THR A 114 14.96 -2.41 -9.09
C THR A 114 13.42 -2.29 -9.06
N VAL A 115 12.90 -1.08 -8.80
CA VAL A 115 11.47 -0.78 -8.90
C VAL A 115 11.06 -0.72 -10.36
N LYS A 116 10.02 -1.47 -10.73
CA LYS A 116 9.44 -1.49 -12.08
C LYS A 116 8.18 -0.65 -12.09
N VAL A 117 8.06 0.28 -13.02
CA VAL A 117 6.86 1.10 -13.23
C VAL A 117 6.17 0.63 -14.49
N ARG A 118 4.91 0.25 -14.35
CA ARG A 118 4.08 -0.21 -15.46
C ARG A 118 2.86 0.68 -15.57
N VAL A 119 2.67 1.29 -16.74
CA VAL A 119 1.55 2.18 -17.03
C VAL A 119 0.63 1.47 -18.03
N ASN A 120 -0.62 1.23 -17.66
CA ASN A 120 -1.63 0.56 -18.51
C ASN A 120 -1.20 -0.81 -19.07
N GLN A 121 -0.34 -1.53 -18.36
CA GLN A 121 0.18 -2.82 -18.78
C GLN A 121 -0.39 -3.91 -17.87
N TYR A 122 -0.76 -5.05 -18.47
CA TYR A 122 -1.26 -6.22 -17.74
C TYR A 122 -0.44 -7.46 -18.13
N HIS A 123 0.54 -7.80 -17.31
CA HIS A 123 1.50 -8.89 -17.58
C HIS A 123 1.76 -9.71 -16.30
N PRO A 124 0.73 -10.40 -15.77
CA PRO A 124 0.80 -11.07 -14.46
C PRO A 124 1.90 -12.15 -14.39
N GLY A 125 2.22 -12.79 -15.52
CA GLY A 125 3.29 -13.79 -15.59
C GLY A 125 4.67 -13.23 -15.20
N ASP A 126 4.93 -11.96 -15.50
CA ASP A 126 6.19 -11.33 -15.11
C ASP A 126 6.21 -10.97 -13.63
N ASP A 127 5.05 -10.75 -13.01
CA ASP A 127 4.93 -10.49 -11.57
C ASP A 127 5.24 -11.72 -10.74
N TRP A 128 4.82 -12.90 -11.22
CA TRP A 128 5.25 -14.17 -10.62
C TRP A 128 6.77 -14.37 -10.71
N LYS A 129 7.37 -14.11 -11.87
CA LYS A 129 8.84 -14.20 -12.03
C LYS A 129 9.55 -13.24 -11.08
N ARG A 130 9.08 -11.99 -10.99
CA ARG A 130 9.62 -10.97 -10.08
C ARG A 130 9.44 -11.35 -8.62
N LEU A 131 8.31 -11.93 -8.25
CA LEU A 131 8.08 -12.44 -6.91
C LEU A 131 9.10 -13.51 -6.54
N VAL A 132 9.39 -14.46 -7.43
CA VAL A 132 10.39 -15.50 -7.17
C VAL A 132 11.80 -14.91 -7.12
N ALA A 133 12.13 -14.00 -8.03
CA ALA A 133 13.44 -13.37 -8.15
C ALA A 133 13.75 -12.42 -6.99
N ASN A 134 12.75 -11.79 -6.37
CA ASN A 134 12.95 -10.85 -5.28
C ASN A 134 13.49 -11.55 -4.02
N LYS A 135 14.81 -11.49 -3.79
CA LYS A 135 15.48 -12.03 -2.59
C LYS A 135 15.62 -11.02 -1.46
N SER A 136 15.17 -9.77 -1.62
CA SER A 136 15.22 -8.78 -0.54
C SER A 136 14.10 -8.99 0.50
N VAL A 137 13.04 -9.71 0.12
CA VAL A 137 11.96 -10.14 1.03
C VAL A 137 12.13 -11.60 1.40
N GLY A 138 12.05 -11.90 2.70
CA GLY A 138 12.15 -13.27 3.22
C GLY A 138 11.10 -14.21 2.61
N ALA A 139 11.47 -15.48 2.42
CA ALA A 139 10.65 -16.46 1.69
C ALA A 139 9.23 -16.61 2.27
N GLY A 140 9.07 -16.58 3.60
CA GLY A 140 7.77 -16.68 4.26
C GLY A 140 6.79 -15.58 3.82
N TRP A 141 7.19 -14.31 3.92
CA TRP A 141 6.37 -13.16 3.48
C TRP A 141 6.14 -13.13 1.98
N ARG A 142 7.18 -13.48 1.22
CA ARG A 142 7.15 -13.48 -0.24
C ARG A 142 6.15 -14.48 -0.81
N TYR A 143 6.11 -15.70 -0.28
CA TYR A 143 5.20 -16.73 -0.78
C TYR A 143 3.82 -16.74 -0.11
N THR A 144 3.62 -15.94 0.94
CA THR A 144 2.29 -15.74 1.55
C THR A 144 1.66 -14.44 1.03
N LEU A 145 1.99 -13.30 1.64
CA LEU A 145 1.44 -12.00 1.25
C LEU A 145 1.84 -11.59 -0.17
N GLY A 146 3.07 -11.88 -0.59
CA GLY A 146 3.50 -11.57 -1.94
C GLY A 146 2.75 -12.37 -3.01
N ALA A 147 2.52 -13.68 -2.79
CA ALA A 147 1.71 -14.49 -3.69
C ALA A 147 0.25 -14.03 -3.71
N LEU A 148 -0.32 -13.70 -2.54
CA LEU A 148 -1.66 -13.15 -2.44
C LEU A 148 -1.80 -11.83 -3.21
N SER A 149 -0.80 -10.95 -3.13
CA SER A 149 -0.77 -9.68 -3.88
C SER A 149 -0.77 -9.94 -5.39
N VAL A 150 0.11 -10.81 -5.89
CA VAL A 150 0.19 -11.14 -7.33
C VAL A 150 -1.10 -11.80 -7.81
N VAL A 151 -1.70 -12.70 -7.03
CA VAL A 151 -3.02 -13.30 -7.34
C VAL A 151 -4.11 -12.22 -7.39
N GLY A 152 -4.13 -11.32 -6.42
CA GLY A 152 -5.07 -10.20 -6.35
C GLY A 152 -5.00 -9.34 -7.61
N GLU A 153 -3.80 -8.91 -8.00
CA GLU A 153 -3.58 -8.12 -9.22
C GLU A 153 -3.89 -8.89 -10.51
N THR A 154 -3.72 -10.22 -10.50
CA THR A 154 -4.09 -11.08 -11.64
C THR A 154 -5.61 -11.22 -11.80
N LEU A 155 -6.36 -11.26 -10.70
CA LEU A 155 -7.82 -11.41 -10.76
C LEU A 155 -8.54 -10.06 -10.91
N LEU A 156 -7.98 -9.03 -10.28
CA LEU A 156 -8.53 -7.68 -10.20
C LEU A 156 -7.48 -6.72 -10.76
N PRO A 157 -7.39 -6.59 -12.10
CA PRO A 157 -6.39 -5.75 -12.72
C PRO A 157 -6.64 -4.28 -12.37
N GLY A 158 -5.84 -3.75 -11.44
CA GLY A 158 -5.81 -2.33 -11.02
C GLY A 158 -4.97 -1.46 -11.95
N ARG A 159 -5.03 -1.77 -13.24
CA ARG A 159 -4.58 -0.87 -14.30
C ARG A 159 -5.69 0.11 -14.56
#